data_AF-A0AAE1U311-F1
#
_entry.id   AF-A0AAE1U311-F1
#
_cell.length_a   1.000
_cell.length_b   1.000
_cell.length_c   1.000
_cell.angle_alpha   90.00
_cell.angle_beta   90.00
_cell.angle_gamma   90.00
#
_symmetry.space_group_name_H-M   'P 1'
#
loop_
_entity.id
_entity.type
_entity.pdbx_description
1 polymer ?
#
loop_
_entity_poly.entity_id
_entity_poly.type
_entity_poly.pdbx_seq_one_letter_code
_entity_poly.pdbx_strand_id
1 'polypeptide(L)'
;MPHVTVGFSSSSVSLACDSLQPGHLAVPSTSDPPFRIHITPRTSGYYVTVKGNGGQKFRGFLLEARDVQEEGRRAGRFLEVQDSGRIISCSFGGGGVQHSDGSIKNQVTALWNPHNFTGQVIFRATVVESYFIYWTGIESDVLNLV
;
A
#
# COMPACT_ATOMS: atom_id res chain seq x y z
N MET A 1 4.15 -14.57 -27.70
CA MET A 1 2.95 -13.81 -27.28
C MET A 1 3.31 -13.13 -25.97
N PRO A 2 3.46 -11.80 -25.91
CA PRO A 2 3.87 -11.14 -24.68
C PRO A 2 2.67 -11.05 -23.74
N HIS A 3 2.87 -11.55 -22.52
CA HIS A 3 1.93 -11.44 -21.42
C HIS A 3 1.94 -9.98 -20.96
N VAL A 4 0.98 -9.18 -21.41
CA VAL A 4 0.84 -7.78 -20.95
C VAL A 4 0.32 -7.82 -19.51
N THR A 5 1.24 -7.88 -18.56
CA THR A 5 0.95 -7.42 -17.20
C THR A 5 0.88 -5.90 -17.24
N VAL A 6 -0.35 -5.36 -17.32
CA VAL A 6 -0.64 -3.98 -16.92
C VAL A 6 -0.55 -3.89 -15.40
N GLY A 7 0.68 -3.98 -14.88
CA GLY A 7 1.02 -3.34 -13.62
C GLY A 7 1.07 -1.82 -13.84
N PHE A 8 0.84 -1.03 -12.80
CA PHE A 8 0.91 0.43 -12.85
C PHE A 8 2.12 0.90 -13.67
N SER A 9 1.88 1.44 -14.86
CA SER A 9 2.93 2.02 -15.70
C SER A 9 3.49 3.26 -15.00
N SER A 10 4.76 3.60 -15.25
CA SER A 10 5.47 4.68 -14.55
C SER A 10 4.78 6.05 -14.62
N SER A 11 3.98 6.33 -15.65
CA SER A 11 3.14 7.53 -15.79
C SER A 11 1.80 7.46 -15.04
N SER A 12 1.43 6.29 -14.52
CA SER A 12 0.24 6.01 -13.71
C SER A 12 0.55 5.97 -12.21
N VAL A 13 1.82 5.99 -11.79
CA VAL A 13 2.20 5.81 -10.39
C VAL A 13 1.81 7.02 -9.53
N SER A 14 2.00 8.25 -10.01
CA SER A 14 1.57 9.47 -9.30
C SER A 14 0.04 9.53 -9.15
N LEU A 15 -0.70 9.30 -10.23
CA LEU A 15 -2.16 9.24 -10.24
C LEU A 15 -2.71 8.12 -9.35
N ALA A 16 -2.05 6.97 -9.30
CA ALA A 16 -2.42 5.87 -8.42
C ALA A 16 -2.16 6.21 -6.94
N CYS A 17 -1.08 6.92 -6.62
CA CYS A 17 -0.87 7.39 -5.24
C CYS A 17 -1.98 8.36 -4.79
N ASP A 18 -2.44 9.25 -5.67
CA ASP A 18 -3.42 10.27 -5.29
C ASP A 18 -4.85 9.73 -5.27
N SER A 19 -5.20 8.83 -6.21
CA SER A 19 -6.53 8.19 -6.25
C SER A 19 -6.64 6.93 -5.39
N LEU A 20 -5.51 6.29 -5.07
CA LEU A 20 -5.45 4.92 -4.54
C LEU A 20 -6.22 3.89 -5.39
N GLN A 21 -6.47 4.17 -6.67
CA GLN A 21 -7.23 3.28 -7.55
C GLN A 21 -6.32 2.53 -8.53
N PRO A 22 -6.60 1.25 -8.82
CA PRO A 22 -5.94 0.56 -9.92
C PRO A 22 -6.28 1.25 -11.25
N GLY A 23 -5.31 1.33 -12.17
CA GLY A 23 -5.48 1.99 -13.48
C GLY A 23 -6.36 1.23 -14.48
N HIS A 24 -7.31 0.41 -14.02
CA HIS A 24 -8.19 -0.38 -14.86
C HIS A 24 -9.67 -0.18 -14.46
N LEU A 25 -10.58 -0.29 -15.44
CA LEU A 25 -12.02 0.07 -15.40
C LEU A 25 -12.92 -0.73 -14.43
N ALA A 26 -12.36 -1.46 -13.47
CA ALA A 26 -13.17 -2.11 -12.45
C ALA A 26 -13.60 -1.06 -11.40
N VAL A 27 -14.75 -1.28 -10.77
CA VAL A 27 -15.24 -0.51 -9.61
C VAL A 27 -14.80 -1.25 -8.35
N PRO A 28 -14.40 -0.57 -7.25
CA PRO A 28 -13.98 -1.26 -6.04
C PRO A 28 -15.14 -2.08 -5.48
N SER A 29 -14.81 -3.24 -4.90
CA SER A 29 -15.79 -4.04 -4.18
C SER A 29 -16.33 -3.27 -2.99
N THR A 30 -17.66 -3.33 -2.80
CA THR A 30 -18.35 -2.73 -1.65
C THR A 30 -18.46 -3.69 -0.47
N SER A 31 -18.00 -4.94 -0.61
CA SER A 31 -17.95 -5.90 0.50
C SER A 31 -16.84 -5.55 1.49
N ASP A 32 -16.96 -6.02 2.72
CA ASP A 32 -15.87 -5.91 3.70
C ASP A 32 -14.57 -6.50 3.12
N PRO A 33 -13.44 -5.77 3.18
CA PRO A 33 -12.18 -6.26 2.63
C PRO A 33 -11.66 -7.42 3.49
N PRO A 34 -11.29 -8.57 2.91
CA PRO A 34 -10.70 -9.70 3.62
C PRO A 34 -9.19 -9.50 3.91
N PHE A 35 -8.73 -8.25 4.02
CA PHE A 35 -7.32 -7.91 4.22
C PHE A 35 -7.15 -6.98 5.43
N ARG A 36 -6.00 -7.08 6.11
CA ARG A 36 -5.66 -6.25 7.28
C ARG A 36 -4.23 -5.76 7.19
N ILE A 37 -3.97 -4.61 7.80
CA ILE A 37 -2.64 -4.03 7.95
C ILE A 37 -2.19 -4.21 9.38
N HIS A 38 -1.01 -4.81 9.57
CA HIS A 38 -0.41 -5.03 10.88
C HIS A 38 0.87 -4.20 10.98
N ILE A 39 1.04 -3.52 12.11
CA ILE A 39 2.21 -2.68 12.40
C ILE A 39 3.02 -3.34 13.50
N THR A 40 4.32 -3.53 13.29
CA THR A 40 5.22 -4.12 14.29
C THR A 40 6.47 -3.25 14.48
N PRO A 41 6.77 -2.77 15.71
CA PRO A 41 7.97 -1.97 15.98
C PRO A 41 9.28 -2.71 15.65
N ARG A 42 10.29 -1.95 15.21
CA ARG A 42 11.65 -2.39 14.90
C ARG A 42 12.65 -1.32 15.33
N THR A 43 13.92 -1.71 15.48
CA THR A 43 15.00 -0.76 15.82
C THR A 43 15.11 0.37 14.80
N SER A 44 14.85 0.09 13.52
CA SER A 44 14.94 1.04 12.41
C SER A 44 13.59 1.63 11.98
N GLY A 45 12.51 1.48 12.77
CA GLY A 45 11.18 1.97 12.44
C GLY A 45 10.10 0.92 12.68
N TYR A 46 9.30 0.61 11.66
CA TYR A 46 8.15 -0.27 11.78
C TYR A 46 8.03 -1.19 10.56
N TYR A 47 7.79 -2.48 10.80
CA TYR A 47 7.26 -3.35 9.75
C TYR A 47 5.77 -3.12 9.60
N VAL A 48 5.35 -2.92 8.35
CA VAL A 48 3.97 -2.70 7.95
C VAL A 48 3.61 -3.84 7.00
N THR A 49 2.71 -4.72 7.45
CA THR A 49 2.35 -5.94 6.75
C THR A 49 0.90 -5.89 6.30
N VAL A 50 0.67 -5.90 4.99
CA VAL A 50 -0.67 -6.13 4.41
C VAL A 50 -0.85 -7.63 4.23
N LYS A 51 -1.90 -8.21 4.82
CA LYS A 51 -2.13 -9.67 4.84
C LYS A 51 -3.59 -10.02 4.57
N GLY A 52 -3.82 -11.09 3.83
CA GLY A 52 -5.14 -11.68 3.67
C GLY A 52 -5.57 -12.50 4.89
N ASN A 53 -6.79 -12.29 5.35
CA ASN A 53 -7.43 -13.09 6.40
C ASN A 53 -7.97 -14.39 5.81
N GLY A 54 -8.03 -15.46 6.62
CA GLY A 54 -8.59 -16.75 6.19
C GLY A 54 -7.86 -17.40 5.01
N GLY A 55 -6.61 -17.01 4.73
CA GLY A 55 -5.84 -17.50 3.59
C GLY A 55 -6.14 -16.78 2.26
N GLN A 56 -6.89 -15.68 2.30
CA GLN A 56 -7.15 -14.86 1.11
C GLN A 56 -5.84 -14.40 0.48
N LYS A 57 -5.78 -14.44 -0.86
CA LYS A 57 -4.59 -14.08 -1.62
C LYS A 57 -4.84 -12.86 -2.48
N PHE A 58 -3.79 -12.15 -2.84
CA PHE A 58 -3.85 -10.99 -3.70
C PHE A 58 -2.69 -10.96 -4.68
N ARG A 59 -2.83 -10.18 -5.76
CA ARG A 59 -1.83 -10.05 -6.83
C ARG A 59 -1.22 -8.66 -6.85
N GLY A 60 -2.05 -7.64 -6.71
CA GLY A 60 -1.65 -6.23 -6.72
C GLY A 60 -1.90 -5.58 -5.36
N PHE A 61 -1.09 -4.59 -5.04
CA PHE A 61 -1.33 -3.71 -3.91
C PHE A 61 -0.70 -2.34 -4.16
N LEU A 62 -1.19 -1.36 -3.39
CA LEU A 62 -0.58 -0.05 -3.17
C LEU A 62 -0.75 0.27 -1.68
N LEU A 63 0.33 0.65 -1.00
CA LEU A 63 0.38 0.96 0.42
C LEU A 63 1.04 2.32 0.62
N GLU A 64 0.43 3.15 1.45
CA GLU A 64 0.94 4.47 1.80
C GLU A 64 0.85 4.70 3.30
N ALA A 65 1.72 5.56 3.81
CA ALA A 65 1.64 6.12 5.16
C ALA A 65 1.11 7.56 5.04
N ARG A 66 0.00 7.85 5.70
CA ARG A 66 -0.69 9.15 5.62
C ARG A 66 -0.68 9.83 6.98
N ASP A 67 -0.52 11.15 6.95
CA ASP A 67 -0.76 11.99 8.12
C ASP A 67 -2.27 12.05 8.38
N VAL A 68 -2.67 11.82 9.62
CA VAL A 68 -4.08 11.91 10.03
C VAL A 68 -4.56 13.37 10.11
N GLN A 69 -3.66 14.31 10.38
CA GLN A 69 -3.99 15.72 10.61
C GLN A 69 -3.98 16.57 9.33
N GLU A 70 -3.26 16.13 8.29
CA GLU A 70 -3.14 16.85 7.03
C GLU A 70 -3.52 15.96 5.86
N GLU A 71 -4.74 16.15 5.36
CA GLU A 71 -5.28 15.36 4.26
C GLU A 71 -4.38 15.44 3.02
N GLY A 72 -4.09 14.28 2.43
CA GLY A 72 -3.20 14.18 1.27
C GLY A 72 -1.70 14.17 1.61
N ARG A 73 -1.28 14.55 2.82
CA ARG A 73 0.14 14.48 3.22
C ARG A 73 0.57 13.05 3.52
N ARG A 74 1.72 12.65 2.96
CA ARG A 74 2.36 11.35 3.25
C ARG A 74 3.38 11.51 4.36
N ALA A 75 3.45 10.51 5.23
CA ALA A 75 4.29 10.52 6.42
C ALA A 75 5.49 9.56 6.28
N GLY A 76 6.67 9.98 6.73
CA GLY A 76 7.88 9.15 6.75
C GLY A 76 8.30 8.62 5.37
N ARG A 77 9.07 7.52 5.37
CA ARG A 77 9.59 6.88 4.15
C ARG A 77 9.61 5.36 4.29
N PHE A 78 9.29 4.67 3.20
CA PHE A 78 9.58 3.24 3.08
C PHE A 78 11.04 3.04 2.68
N LEU A 79 11.70 2.10 3.36
CA LEU A 79 13.12 1.79 3.18
C LEU A 79 13.32 0.49 2.41
N GLU A 80 12.48 -0.52 2.69
CA GLU A 80 12.56 -1.84 2.08
C GLU A 80 11.17 -2.45 1.91
N VAL A 81 11.04 -3.39 0.98
CA VAL A 81 9.81 -4.17 0.77
C VAL A 81 10.16 -5.58 0.29
N GLN A 82 9.40 -6.56 0.78
CA GLN A 82 9.49 -7.97 0.40
C GLN A 82 8.32 -8.39 -0.50
N ASP A 83 8.28 -9.65 -0.91
CA ASP A 83 7.12 -10.27 -1.59
C ASP A 83 6.70 -9.58 -2.90
N SER A 84 7.66 -9.36 -3.80
CA SER A 84 7.43 -8.70 -5.11
C SER A 84 6.74 -7.33 -4.97
N GLY A 85 7.25 -6.53 -4.04
CA GLY A 85 6.96 -5.11 -3.93
C GLY A 85 8.10 -4.24 -4.44
N ARG A 86 7.78 -2.99 -4.73
CA ARG A 86 8.74 -1.93 -5.04
C ARG A 86 8.32 -0.62 -4.38
N ILE A 87 9.30 0.13 -3.89
CA ILE A 87 9.08 1.48 -3.37
C ILE A 87 8.89 2.43 -4.55
N ILE A 88 7.98 3.38 -4.40
CA ILE A 88 7.67 4.39 -5.39
C ILE A 88 7.67 5.79 -4.76
N SER A 89 7.99 6.77 -5.58
CA SER A 89 7.80 8.18 -5.25
C SER A 89 6.41 8.63 -5.69
N CYS A 90 5.71 9.34 -4.81
CA CYS A 90 4.40 9.94 -5.10
C CYS A 90 4.54 11.48 -5.18
N SER A 91 3.54 12.15 -5.76
CA SER A 91 3.44 13.61 -5.72
C SER A 91 3.34 14.12 -4.28
N PHE A 92 3.76 15.37 -4.01
CA PHE A 92 3.63 16.04 -2.69
C PHE A 92 4.43 15.41 -1.53
N GLY A 93 5.55 14.75 -1.84
CA GLY A 93 6.47 14.23 -0.82
C GLY A 93 6.03 12.89 -0.24
N GLY A 94 6.98 12.17 0.36
CA GLY A 94 6.78 10.78 0.78
C GLY A 94 6.73 9.80 -0.39
N GLY A 95 6.73 8.51 -0.06
CA GLY A 95 6.66 7.42 -1.03
C GLY A 95 5.59 6.41 -0.64
N GLY A 96 5.19 5.60 -1.61
CA GLY A 96 4.33 4.44 -1.40
C GLY A 96 5.09 3.15 -1.67
N VAL A 97 4.41 2.04 -1.47
CA VAL A 97 4.88 0.72 -1.87
C VAL A 97 3.82 0.09 -2.74
N GLN A 98 4.20 -0.42 -3.91
CA GLN A 98 3.28 -1.13 -4.80
C GLN A 98 3.84 -2.47 -5.23
N HIS A 99 3.00 -3.30 -5.84
CA HIS A 99 3.47 -4.54 -6.46
C HIS A 99 4.47 -4.27 -7.61
N SER A 100 5.46 -5.15 -7.74
CA SER A 100 6.40 -5.17 -8.87
C SER A 100 5.94 -6.09 -10.00
N ASP A 101 5.14 -7.12 -9.67
CA ASP A 101 4.61 -8.11 -10.60
C ASP A 101 3.24 -8.66 -10.14
N GLY A 102 2.59 -9.43 -11.03
CA GLY A 102 1.28 -10.05 -10.77
C GLY A 102 1.32 -11.42 -10.06
N SER A 103 2.44 -11.78 -9.42
CA SER A 103 2.55 -13.01 -8.65
C SER A 103 1.53 -13.03 -7.50
N ILE A 104 1.07 -14.22 -7.14
CA ILE A 104 0.11 -14.41 -6.05
C ILE A 104 0.85 -14.28 -4.72
N LYS A 105 0.30 -13.46 -3.82
CA LYS A 105 0.85 -13.12 -2.51
C LYS A 105 -0.19 -13.43 -1.43
N ASN A 106 0.27 -13.94 -0.29
CA ASN A 106 -0.55 -14.06 0.92
C ASN A 106 -0.41 -12.81 1.81
N GLN A 107 0.78 -12.19 1.75
CA GLN A 107 1.14 -10.99 2.46
C GLN A 107 2.24 -10.22 1.72
N VAL A 108 2.40 -8.95 2.07
CA VAL A 108 3.57 -8.14 1.73
C VAL A 108 3.99 -7.39 2.98
N THR A 109 5.29 -7.35 3.25
CA THR A 109 5.85 -6.58 4.37
C THR A 109 6.81 -5.52 3.87
N ALA A 110 6.62 -4.29 4.34
CA ALA A 110 7.50 -3.17 4.07
C ALA A 110 8.09 -2.61 5.38
N LEU A 111 9.36 -2.19 5.34
CA LEU A 111 9.98 -1.43 6.40
C LEU A 111 9.70 0.05 6.18
N TRP A 112 9.04 0.68 7.14
CA TRP A 112 8.74 2.10 7.15
C TRP A 112 9.47 2.79 8.30
N ASN A 113 10.03 3.97 8.03
CA ASN A 113 10.72 4.79 9.00
C ASN A 113 10.07 6.18 9.07
N PRO A 114 9.71 6.67 10.26
CA PRO A 114 9.08 7.98 10.43
C PRO A 114 10.04 9.14 10.09
N HIS A 115 11.34 8.91 10.14
CA HIS A 115 12.39 9.90 9.99
C HIS A 115 12.20 11.05 10.98
N ASN A 116 11.86 12.26 10.50
CA ASN A 116 11.59 13.42 11.35
C ASN A 116 10.09 13.68 11.56
N PHE A 117 9.23 12.77 11.10
CA PHE A 117 7.78 12.90 11.27
C PHE A 117 7.38 12.59 12.72
N THR A 118 6.67 13.52 13.34
CA THR A 118 5.98 13.35 14.62
C THR A 118 4.49 13.58 14.43
N GLY A 119 3.65 12.96 15.27
CA GLY A 119 2.20 13.03 15.16
C GLY A 119 1.56 11.68 14.84
N GLN A 120 0.42 11.71 14.16
CA GLN A 120 -0.43 10.54 13.94
C GLN A 120 -0.31 10.04 12.52
N VAL A 121 0.00 8.75 12.36
CA VAL A 121 0.12 8.09 11.07
C VAL A 121 -0.92 7.00 10.95
N ILE A 122 -1.60 6.94 9.80
CA ILE A 122 -2.41 5.81 9.40
C ILE A 122 -1.84 5.20 8.12
N PHE A 123 -1.74 3.88 8.07
CA PHE A 123 -1.36 3.18 6.86
C PHE A 123 -2.62 2.83 6.08
N ARG A 124 -2.63 3.17 4.80
CA ARG A 124 -3.77 2.93 3.91
C ARG A 124 -3.34 2.12 2.70
N ALA A 125 -4.14 1.12 2.36
CA ALA A 125 -3.87 0.22 1.26
C ALA A 125 -5.05 0.08 0.29
N THR A 126 -4.66 -0.19 -0.95
CA THR A 126 -5.52 -0.78 -1.98
C THR A 126 -4.98 -2.17 -2.29
N VAL A 127 -5.86 -3.17 -2.32
CA VAL A 127 -5.48 -4.57 -2.57
C VAL A 127 -6.31 -5.11 -3.73
N VAL A 128 -5.62 -5.70 -4.71
CA VAL A 128 -6.20 -6.29 -5.92
C VAL A 128 -6.07 -7.80 -5.85
N GLU A 129 -7.19 -8.48 -5.69
CA GLU A 129 -7.25 -9.94 -5.70
C GLU A 129 -7.21 -10.49 -7.12
N SER A 130 -8.05 -9.94 -7.98
CA SER A 130 -8.13 -10.27 -9.41
C SER A 130 -8.43 -9.03 -10.22
N TYR A 131 -8.42 -9.15 -11.54
CA TYR A 131 -8.63 -8.02 -12.46
C TYR A 131 -9.95 -7.26 -12.20
N PHE A 132 -10.99 -7.93 -11.71
CA PHE A 132 -12.30 -7.33 -11.42
C PHE A 132 -12.58 -7.15 -9.93
N ILE A 133 -11.74 -7.69 -9.04
CA ILE A 133 -12.01 -7.72 -7.60
C ILE A 133 -10.85 -7.04 -6.87
N TYR A 134 -11.14 -5.88 -6.31
CA TYR A 134 -10.20 -5.11 -5.50
C TYR A 134 -10.93 -4.29 -4.45
N TRP A 135 -10.17 -3.86 -3.43
CA TRP A 135 -10.65 -3.02 -2.34
C TRP A 135 -9.71 -1.84 -2.16
N THR A 136 -10.26 -0.68 -1.84
CA THR A 136 -9.54 0.56 -1.54
C THR A 136 -9.85 1.00 -0.12
N GLY A 137 -8.97 1.80 0.50
CA GLY A 137 -9.25 2.35 1.83
C GLY A 137 -9.18 1.32 2.94
N ILE A 138 -8.38 0.27 2.77
CA ILE A 138 -8.05 -0.66 3.85
C ILE A 138 -7.08 0.09 4.76
N GLU A 139 -7.45 0.31 6.01
CA GLU A 139 -6.67 1.12 6.95
C GLU A 139 -6.13 0.29 8.12
N SER A 140 -5.00 0.72 8.68
CA SER A 140 -4.46 0.22 9.94
C SER A 140 -5.08 0.94 11.14
N ASP A 141 -4.77 0.45 12.34
CA ASP A 141 -4.87 1.30 13.54
C ASP A 141 -3.94 2.52 13.42
N VAL A 142 -4.29 3.60 14.10
CA VAL A 142 -3.46 4.83 14.15
C VAL A 142 -2.20 4.58 14.96
N LEU A 143 -1.05 4.88 14.36
CA LEU A 143 0.25 4.90 15.01
C LEU A 143 0.55 6.31 15.53
N ASN A 144 0.72 6.45 16.83
CA ASN A 144 1.12 7.71 17.47
C ASN A 144 2.64 7.76 17.62
N LEU A 145 3.26 8.78 17.05
CA LEU A 145 4.70 9.03 17.11
C LEU A 145 4.97 10.28 17.93
N VAL A 146 5.82 10.12 18.94
CA VAL A 146 6.25 11.18 19.86
C VAL A 146 7.66 11.66 19.53
#